data_AF-A0A1G5XCG5-F1
#
_entry.id   AF-A0A1G5XCG5-F1
#
_cell.length_a   1.000
_cell.length_b   1.000
_cell.length_c   1.000
_cell.angle_alpha   90.00
_cell.angle_beta   90.00
_cell.angle_gamma   90.00
#
_symmetry.space_group_name_H-M   'P 1'
#
loop_
_entity.id
_entity.type
_entity.pdbx_description
1 polymer ?
#
loop_
_entity_poly.entity_id
_entity_poly.type
_entity_poly.pdbx_seq_one_letter_code
_entity_poly.pdbx_strand_id
1 'polypeptide(L)'
;FNINGVFYERYTNETGHVKMNINLNPGTYIITADYEGCQASNKITVLPTLTAKDLTKKYGTKEPFEVKLVNGQGQPQKDEKITFNINGVFYERTTNEEGTAKLNINLMPGKYIITSTHNGLNIANTVTVKE
;
A
#
# COMPACT_ATOMS: atom_id res chain seq x y z
N PHE A 1 -2.05 -10.48 23.46
CA PHE A 1 -2.40 -10.73 22.04
C PHE A 1 -1.28 -11.45 21.33
N ASN A 2 -1.59 -12.42 20.48
CA ASN A 2 -0.68 -13.06 19.55
C ASN A 2 -1.08 -12.67 18.12
N ILE A 3 -0.11 -12.18 17.33
CA ILE A 3 -0.26 -11.94 15.89
C ILE A 3 0.92 -12.58 15.17
N ASN A 4 0.67 -13.54 14.28
CA ASN A 4 1.71 -14.26 13.53
C ASN A 4 2.85 -14.82 14.41
N GLY A 5 2.55 -15.25 15.64
CA GLY A 5 3.54 -15.77 16.59
C GLY A 5 4.26 -14.70 17.42
N VAL A 6 3.98 -13.41 17.20
CA VAL A 6 4.49 -12.30 18.01
C VAL A 6 3.51 -11.99 19.14
N PHE A 7 4.01 -12.00 20.37
CA PHE A 7 3.24 -11.77 21.58
C PHE A 7 3.32 -10.31 22.04
N TYR A 8 2.16 -9.74 22.35
CA TYR A 8 1.97 -8.39 22.86
C TYR A 8 1.16 -8.44 24.16
N GLU A 9 1.81 -8.14 25.27
CA GLU A 9 1.14 -7.99 26.56
C GLU A 9 0.42 -6.65 26.63
N ARG A 10 -0.84 -6.69 27.07
CA ARG A 10 -1.72 -5.52 27.23
C ARG A 10 -2.59 -5.74 28.45
N TYR A 11 -2.93 -4.66 29.13
CA TYR A 11 -3.74 -4.67 30.34
C TYR A 11 -5.12 -4.10 30.04
N THR A 12 -6.14 -4.69 30.66
CA THR A 12 -7.50 -4.17 30.62
C THR A 12 -7.59 -2.86 31.39
N ASN A 13 -8.46 -1.97 30.95
CA ASN A 13 -8.85 -0.79 31.73
C ASN A 13 -9.87 -1.17 32.83
N GLU A 14 -10.33 -0.18 33.60
CA GLU A 14 -11.33 -0.32 34.67
C GLU A 14 -12.66 -0.96 34.20
N THR A 15 -12.94 -0.93 32.90
CA THR A 15 -14.16 -1.50 32.29
C THR A 15 -13.93 -2.86 31.64
N GLY A 16 -12.75 -3.46 31.79
CA GLY A 16 -12.40 -4.76 31.20
C GLY A 16 -12.03 -4.71 29.71
N HIS A 17 -11.93 -3.53 29.10
CA HIS A 17 -11.53 -3.38 27.70
C HIS A 17 -10.02 -3.32 27.54
N VAL A 18 -9.50 -3.96 26.49
CA VAL A 18 -8.10 -3.91 26.10
C VAL A 18 -7.98 -3.38 24.67
N LYS A 19 -6.99 -2.53 24.39
CA LYS A 19 -6.75 -1.91 23.07
C LYS A 19 -5.33 -2.14 22.60
N MET A 20 -5.15 -2.27 21.29
CA MET A 20 -3.85 -2.38 20.64
C MET A 20 -3.90 -1.76 19.25
N ASN A 21 -2.93 -0.89 18.94
CA ASN A 21 -2.77 -0.36 17.59
C ASN A 21 -2.22 -1.43 16.65
N ILE A 22 -2.73 -1.49 15.43
CA ILE A 22 -2.24 -2.39 14.38
C ILE A 22 -1.36 -1.58 13.44
N ASN A 23 -0.06 -1.90 13.43
CA ASN A 23 0.93 -1.33 12.51
C ASN A 23 1.64 -2.47 11.78
N LEU A 24 0.91 -3.10 10.86
CA LEU A 24 1.38 -4.26 10.09
C LEU A 24 1.33 -3.91 8.60
N ASN A 25 2.18 -4.57 7.82
CA ASN A 25 2.09 -4.48 6.36
C ASN A 25 0.74 -5.01 5.86
N PRO A 26 0.29 -4.59 4.67
CA PRO A 26 -0.94 -5.10 4.08
C PRO A 26 -0.96 -6.63 4.02
N GLY A 27 -2.09 -7.21 4.37
CA GLY A 27 -2.22 -8.66 4.47
C GLY A 27 -3.35 -9.09 5.39
N THR A 28 -3.55 -10.39 5.48
CA THR A 28 -4.55 -11.01 6.34
C THR A 28 -3.86 -11.62 7.55
N TYR A 29 -4.37 -11.31 8.74
CA TYR A 29 -3.80 -11.74 10.01
C TYR A 29 -4.87 -12.38 10.89
N ILE A 30 -4.47 -13.34 11.70
CA ILE A 30 -5.28 -13.85 12.81
C ILE A 30 -4.72 -13.21 14.08
N ILE A 31 -5.59 -12.53 14.82
CA ILE A 31 -5.26 -11.97 16.13
C ILE A 31 -5.92 -12.84 17.18
N THR A 32 -5.13 -13.37 18.10
CA THR A 32 -5.62 -14.15 19.24
C THR A 32 -5.43 -13.36 20.53
N ALA A 33 -6.50 -13.13 21.28
CA ALA A 33 -6.43 -12.76 22.69
C ALA A 33 -6.32 -14.04 23.52
N ASP A 34 -5.43 -14.02 24.50
CA ASP A 34 -5.20 -15.12 25.43
C ASP A 34 -5.17 -14.53 26.85
N TYR A 35 -5.94 -15.13 27.76
CA TYR A 35 -5.97 -14.78 29.18
C TYR A 35 -6.32 -16.03 30.00
N GLU A 36 -5.44 -16.42 30.93
CA GLU A 36 -5.63 -17.58 31.82
C GLU A 36 -6.06 -18.86 31.09
N GLY A 37 -5.51 -19.10 29.89
CA GLY A 37 -5.82 -20.28 29.06
C GLY A 37 -7.11 -20.18 28.25
N CYS A 38 -7.89 -19.11 28.39
CA CYS A 38 -8.99 -18.80 27.50
C CYS A 38 -8.48 -18.06 26.26
N GLN A 39 -8.91 -18.49 25.07
CA GLN A 39 -8.52 -17.88 23.80
C GLN A 39 -9.72 -17.41 22.99
N ALA A 40 -9.58 -16.24 22.37
CA ALA A 40 -10.52 -15.72 21.38
C ALA A 40 -9.74 -15.19 20.17
N SER A 41 -10.10 -15.64 18.97
CA SER A 41 -9.40 -15.29 17.73
C SER A 41 -10.30 -14.54 16.76
N ASN A 42 -9.73 -13.53 16.09
CA ASN A 42 -10.39 -12.79 15.03
C ASN A 42 -9.48 -12.70 13.81
N LYS A 43 -10.07 -12.88 12.62
CA LYS A 43 -9.40 -12.64 11.35
C LYS A 43 -9.56 -11.17 10.97
N ILE A 44 -8.46 -10.48 10.72
CA ILE A 44 -8.45 -9.11 10.21
C ILE A 44 -7.73 -9.03 8.87
N THR A 45 -8.04 -8.00 8.09
CA THR A 45 -7.32 -7.67 6.86
C THR A 45 -6.83 -6.23 6.96
N VAL A 46 -5.52 -6.04 6.84
CA VAL A 46 -4.88 -4.74 6.69
C VAL A 46 -4.79 -4.44 5.20
N LEU A 47 -5.42 -3.35 4.77
CA LEU A 47 -5.47 -2.94 3.37
C LEU A 47 -4.23 -2.11 2.99
N PRO A 48 -3.77 -2.18 1.72
CA PRO A 48 -2.71 -1.33 1.23
C PRO A 48 -3.16 0.13 1.13
N THR A 49 -2.26 1.04 1.50
CA THR A 49 -2.45 2.49 1.38
C THR A 49 -1.91 3.04 0.07
N LEU A 50 -0.94 2.38 -0.56
CA LEU A 50 -0.39 2.69 -1.87
C LEU A 50 -0.85 1.63 -2.87
N THR A 51 -1.57 2.03 -3.92
CA THR A 51 -2.14 1.10 -4.90
C THR A 51 -2.01 1.62 -6.33
N ALA A 52 -1.86 0.72 -7.28
CA ALA A 52 -1.86 1.04 -8.71
C ALA A 52 -2.31 -0.18 -9.52
N LYS A 53 -2.70 0.07 -10.77
CA LYS A 53 -3.02 -0.98 -11.75
C LYS A 53 -1.94 -1.02 -12.81
N ASP A 54 -1.73 -2.20 -13.37
CA ASP A 54 -0.90 -2.36 -14.55
C ASP A 54 -1.41 -1.47 -15.69
N LEU A 55 -0.48 -0.91 -16.47
CA LEU A 55 -0.80 -0.07 -17.61
C LEU A 55 -0.50 -0.84 -18.90
N THR A 56 -1.46 -0.86 -19.82
CA THR A 56 -1.22 -1.27 -21.20
C THR A 56 -1.64 -0.14 -22.12
N LYS A 57 -0.72 0.38 -22.92
CA LYS A 57 -0.94 1.51 -23.82
C LYS A 57 -0.33 1.28 -25.19
N LYS A 58 -0.76 2.04 -26.19
CA LYS A 58 -0.07 2.11 -27.49
C LYS A 58 1.07 3.13 -27.45
N TYR A 59 2.09 2.89 -28.25
CA TYR A 59 3.20 3.82 -28.43
C TYR A 59 2.70 5.17 -28.94
N GLY A 60 3.27 6.26 -28.42
CA GLY A 60 2.87 7.62 -28.76
C GLY A 60 1.59 8.15 -28.10
N THR A 61 0.80 7.34 -27.39
CA THR A 61 -0.37 7.86 -26.66
C THR A 61 0.04 8.55 -25.36
N LYS A 62 -0.80 9.47 -24.86
CA LYS A 62 -0.53 10.24 -23.63
C LYS A 62 -1.06 9.59 -22.34
N GLU A 63 -1.37 8.30 -22.37
CA GLU A 63 -1.86 7.59 -21.18
C GLU A 63 -0.77 7.51 -20.10
N PRO A 64 -1.02 8.06 -18.88
CA PRO A 64 -0.09 7.98 -17.77
C PRO A 64 -0.25 6.67 -16.98
N PHE A 65 0.78 6.31 -16.25
CA PHE A 65 0.67 5.37 -15.13
C PHE A 65 0.20 6.14 -13.90
N GLU A 66 -0.77 5.57 -13.16
CA GLU A 66 -1.41 6.23 -12.02
C GLU A 66 -1.25 5.40 -10.74
N VAL A 67 -0.90 6.09 -9.66
CA VAL A 67 -0.82 5.54 -8.30
C VAL A 67 -1.75 6.31 -7.41
N LYS A 68 -2.50 5.60 -6.57
CA LYS A 68 -3.37 6.16 -5.55
C LYS A 68 -2.81 5.91 -4.16
N LEU A 69 -2.73 6.99 -3.37
CA LEU A 69 -2.33 7.00 -1.97
C LEU A 69 -3.51 7.39 -1.09
N VAL A 70 -3.77 6.58 -0.06
CA VAL A 70 -4.77 6.82 0.98
C VAL A 70 -4.15 6.66 2.37
N ASN A 71 -4.78 7.22 3.41
CA ASN A 71 -4.40 6.99 4.80
C ASN A 71 -5.00 5.67 5.34
N GLY A 72 -4.75 5.38 6.62
CA GLY A 72 -5.27 4.17 7.29
C GLY A 72 -6.79 4.08 7.40
N GLN A 73 -7.52 5.17 7.08
CA GLN A 73 -8.99 5.22 7.03
C GLN A 73 -9.52 5.17 5.58
N GLY A 74 -8.64 5.03 4.58
CA GLY A 74 -9.00 5.03 3.16
C GLY A 74 -9.24 6.42 2.56
N GLN A 75 -8.94 7.50 3.30
CA GLN A 75 -9.06 8.86 2.77
C GLN A 75 -7.83 9.21 1.91
N PRO A 76 -8.03 9.87 0.75
CA PRO A 76 -6.92 10.26 -0.12
C PRO A 76 -5.90 11.17 0.60
N GLN A 77 -4.63 11.05 0.24
CA GLN A 77 -3.56 11.90 0.76
C GLN A 77 -3.00 12.75 -0.37
N LYS A 78 -3.29 14.05 -0.30
CA LYS A 78 -2.81 15.06 -1.25
C LYS A 78 -1.43 15.59 -0.87
N ASP A 79 -0.75 16.19 -1.84
CA ASP A 79 0.53 16.88 -1.64
C ASP A 79 1.67 15.96 -1.14
N GLU A 80 1.50 14.65 -1.30
CA GLU A 80 2.47 13.63 -0.91
C GLU A 80 3.37 13.24 -2.07
N LYS A 81 4.66 13.02 -1.80
CA LYS A 81 5.63 12.58 -2.81
C LYS A 81 5.58 11.07 -3.02
N ILE A 82 5.47 10.67 -4.29
CA ILE A 82 5.65 9.31 -4.77
C ILE A 82 6.89 9.25 -5.65
N THR A 83 7.80 8.32 -5.33
CA THR A 83 8.98 8.04 -6.16
C THR A 83 8.67 6.85 -7.06
N PHE A 84 8.72 7.08 -8.38
CA PHE A 84 8.63 6.04 -9.38
C PHE A 84 10.04 5.64 -9.83
N ASN A 85 10.27 4.36 -10.08
CA ASN A 85 11.43 3.87 -10.80
C ASN A 85 10.96 2.97 -11.94
N ILE A 86 11.37 3.29 -13.16
CA ILE A 86 11.10 2.49 -14.36
C ILE A 86 12.32 2.52 -15.25
N ASN A 87 12.76 1.35 -15.71
CA ASN A 87 13.96 1.19 -16.55
C ASN A 87 15.22 1.84 -15.94
N GLY A 88 15.35 1.83 -14.60
CA GLY A 88 16.49 2.40 -13.87
C GLY A 88 16.46 3.92 -13.70
N VAL A 89 15.40 4.60 -14.17
CA VAL A 89 15.24 6.05 -14.04
C VAL A 89 14.20 6.39 -12.97
N PHE A 90 14.57 7.31 -12.08
CA PHE A 90 13.74 7.76 -10.97
C PHE A 90 12.97 9.04 -11.30
N TYR A 91 11.70 9.09 -10.91
CA TYR A 91 10.82 10.25 -11.06
C TYR A 91 10.04 10.52 -9.79
N GLU A 92 10.06 11.75 -9.27
CA GLU A 92 9.16 12.17 -8.19
C GLU A 92 7.89 12.80 -8.77
N ARG A 93 6.72 12.41 -8.25
CA ARG A 93 5.45 13.08 -8.53
C ARG A 93 4.67 13.27 -7.23
N THR A 94 3.95 14.38 -7.17
CA THR A 94 3.12 14.74 -6.02
C THR A 94 1.69 14.28 -6.27
N THR A 95 1.02 13.75 -5.25
CA THR A 95 -0.39 13.38 -5.31
C THR A 95 -1.28 14.61 -5.37
N ASN A 96 -2.35 14.54 -6.17
CA ASN A 96 -3.38 15.57 -6.23
C ASN A 96 -4.39 15.43 -5.07
N GLU A 97 -5.46 16.25 -5.08
CA GLU A 97 -6.52 16.22 -4.05
C GLU A 97 -7.22 14.86 -3.90
N GLU A 98 -7.23 14.04 -4.96
CA GLU A 98 -7.79 12.68 -4.95
C GLU A 98 -6.77 11.62 -4.49
N GLY A 99 -5.59 12.06 -4.04
CA GLY A 99 -4.50 11.18 -3.62
C GLY A 99 -3.80 10.49 -4.79
N THR A 100 -3.94 11.01 -6.02
CA THR A 100 -3.43 10.37 -7.24
C THR A 100 -2.16 11.06 -7.74
N ALA A 101 -1.08 10.29 -7.91
CA ALA A 101 0.14 10.72 -8.59
C ALA A 101 0.23 10.06 -9.98
N LYS A 102 0.62 10.84 -11.00
CA LYS A 102 0.65 10.39 -12.39
C LYS A 102 2.03 10.52 -13.02
N LEU A 103 2.48 9.48 -13.71
CA LEU A 103 3.72 9.48 -14.50
C LEU A 103 3.40 9.21 -15.97
N ASN A 104 3.67 10.19 -16.84
CA ASN A 104 3.60 10.00 -18.29
C ASN A 104 4.66 9.00 -18.75
N ILE A 105 4.24 7.97 -19.49
CA ILE A 105 5.14 6.95 -20.04
C ILE A 105 5.42 7.23 -21.50
N ASN A 106 6.69 7.51 -21.82
CA ASN A 106 7.19 7.68 -23.18
C ASN A 106 8.39 6.74 -23.42
N LEU A 107 8.10 5.44 -23.42
CA LEU A 107 9.08 4.37 -23.68
C LEU A 107 8.74 3.71 -25.01
N MET A 108 9.75 3.10 -25.65
CA MET A 108 9.55 2.27 -26.84
C MET A 108 8.60 1.09 -26.54
N PRO A 109 8.00 0.47 -27.57
CA PRO A 109 7.25 -0.77 -27.40
C PRO A 109 8.05 -1.81 -26.60
N GLY A 110 7.39 -2.44 -25.61
CA GLY A 110 8.04 -3.33 -24.66
C GLY A 110 7.25 -3.52 -23.38
N LYS A 111 7.77 -4.40 -22.51
CA LYS A 111 7.23 -4.66 -21.17
C LYS A 111 8.25 -4.22 -20.13
N TYR A 112 7.81 -3.37 -19.22
CA TYR A 112 8.63 -2.75 -18.18
C TYR A 112 8.02 -3.03 -16.80
N ILE A 113 8.88 -3.17 -15.80
CA ILE A 113 8.47 -3.12 -14.40
C ILE A 113 8.64 -1.68 -13.92
N ILE A 114 7.57 -1.14 -13.36
CA ILE A 114 7.58 0.13 -12.64
C ILE A 114 7.40 -0.15 -11.16
N THR A 115 8.22 0.47 -10.33
CA THR A 115 8.03 0.46 -8.88
C THR A 115 7.60 1.84 -8.41
N SER A 116 6.71 1.87 -7.42
CA SER A 116 6.27 3.11 -6.77
C SER A 116 6.51 3.00 -5.27
N THR A 117 7.15 4.03 -4.72
CA THR A 117 7.61 4.07 -3.34
C THR A 117 7.08 5.29 -2.62
N HIS A 118 6.60 5.10 -1.39
CA HIS A 118 6.17 6.16 -0.48
C HIS A 118 6.36 5.72 0.98
N ASN A 119 7.12 6.47 1.78
CA ASN A 119 7.36 6.19 3.21
C ASN A 119 7.74 4.74 3.52
N GLY A 120 8.61 4.14 2.69
CA GLY A 120 9.07 2.75 2.83
C GLY A 120 8.09 1.68 2.30
N LEU A 121 6.87 2.05 1.93
CA LEU A 121 5.96 1.19 1.18
C LEU A 121 6.40 1.12 -0.28
N ASN A 122 6.41 -0.07 -0.85
CA ASN A 122 6.82 -0.32 -2.23
C ASN A 122 5.78 -1.19 -2.92
N ILE A 123 5.33 -0.78 -4.10
CA ILE A 123 4.52 -1.60 -5.00
C ILE A 123 5.23 -1.73 -6.35
N ALA A 124 4.96 -2.82 -7.05
CA ALA A 124 5.47 -3.08 -8.40
C ALA A 124 4.30 -3.39 -9.33
N ASN A 125 4.35 -2.83 -10.53
CA ASN A 125 3.35 -3.02 -11.57
C ASN A 125 4.03 -3.25 -12.92
N THR A 126 3.26 -3.79 -13.85
CA THR A 126 3.68 -3.93 -15.25
C THR A 126 3.20 -2.74 -16.07
N VAL A 127 4.10 -2.16 -16.87
CA VAL A 127 3.77 -1.23 -17.95
C VAL A 127 4.08 -1.90 -19.28
N THR A 128 3.07 -2.08 -20.12
CA THR A 128 3.19 -2.64 -21.47
C THR A 128 2.91 -1.56 -22.50
N VAL A 129 3.92 -1.25 -23.32
CA VAL A 129 3.77 -0.37 -24.49
C VAL A 129 3.69 -1.26 -25.73
N LYS A 130 2.56 -1.19 -26.43
CA LYS A 130 2.32 -1.89 -27.69
C LYS A 130 2.69 -0.98 -28.87
N GLU A 131 3.01 -1.58 -30.00
CA GLU A 131 3.11 -0.87 -31.29
C GLU A 131 1.80 -0.15 -31.67
#